data_AF-A0AAD9WJZ3-F1
#
_entry.id   AF-A0AAD9WJZ3-F1
#
_cell.length_a   1.000
_cell.length_b   1.000
_cell.length_c   1.000
_cell.angle_alpha   90.00
_cell.angle_beta   90.00
_cell.angle_gamma   90.00
#
_symmetry.space_group_name_H-M   'P 1'
#
loop_
_entity.id
_entity.type
_entity.pdbx_description
1 polymer ?
#
loop_
_entity_poly.entity_id
_entity_poly.type
_entity_poly.pdbx_seq_one_letter_code
_entity_poly.pdbx_strand_id
1 'polypeptide(L)' 'MLVNISAVTCDCGMWQISGLPCKHDVVVFMYKRVFPHDHVHWYYTKEALKLTYSGAINPIPEEPRWPGYQCQHIDPQNV' A
#
# COMPACT_ATOMS: atom_id res chain seq x y z
N MET A 1 16.89 19.75 2.20
CA MET A 1 15.87 18.87 1.60
C MET A 1 14.64 19.70 1.34
N LEU A 2 14.09 19.65 0.13
CA LEU A 2 12.93 20.44 -0.26
C LEU A 2 11.66 19.58 -0.20
N VAL A 3 10.60 20.21 0.28
CA VAL A 3 9.24 19.68 0.32
C VAL A 3 8.37 20.67 -0.43
N ASN A 4 7.65 20.17 -1.43
CA ASN A 4 6.63 20.93 -2.12
C ASN A 4 5.27 20.31 -1.81
N ILE A 5 4.53 20.97 -0.93
CA ILE A 5 3.22 20.51 -0.46
C ILE A 5 2.20 20.50 -1.61
N SER A 6 2.20 21.53 -2.48
CA SER A 6 1.22 21.63 -3.57
C SER A 6 1.48 20.62 -4.67
N ALA A 7 2.74 20.26 -4.89
CA ALA A 7 3.13 19.21 -5.83
C ALA A 7 3.15 17.81 -5.19
N VAL A 8 2.90 17.69 -3.88
CA VAL A 8 2.91 16.40 -3.14
C VAL A 8 4.26 15.69 -3.34
N THR A 9 5.37 16.45 -3.25
CA THR A 9 6.72 15.94 -3.52
C THR A 9 7.71 16.26 -2.40
N CYS A 10 8.61 15.30 -2.17
CA CYS A 10 9.80 15.45 -1.34
C CYS A 10 11.03 15.02 -2.13
N ASP A 11 12.16 15.71 -1.99
CA ASP A 11 13.42 15.30 -2.64
C ASP A 11 13.90 13.92 -2.19
N CYS A 12 13.44 13.40 -1.04
CA CYS A 12 13.77 12.04 -0.63
C CYS A 12 13.02 10.96 -1.42
N GLY A 13 12.03 11.33 -2.25
CA GLY A 13 11.26 10.42 -3.10
C GLY A 13 10.24 9.54 -2.36
N MET A 14 10.28 9.48 -1.03
CA MET A 14 9.46 8.54 -0.26
C MET A 14 7.97 8.78 -0.43
N TRP A 15 7.55 10.04 -0.56
CA TRP A 15 6.16 10.37 -0.76
C TRP A 15 5.66 9.92 -2.14
N GLN A 16 6.49 10.05 -3.16
CA GLN A 16 6.18 9.65 -4.53
C GLN A 16 6.13 8.12 -4.67
N ILE A 17 6.98 7.40 -3.93
CA ILE A 17 7.03 5.93 -3.95
C ILE A 17 5.87 5.32 -3.16
N SER A 18 5.64 5.80 -1.93
CA SER A 18 4.67 5.18 -1.02
C SER A 18 3.29 5.82 -1.08
N GLY A 19 3.16 7.04 -1.59
CA GLY A 19 1.93 7.83 -1.43
C GLY A 19 1.69 8.34 0.00
N LEU A 20 2.62 8.11 0.93
CA LEU A 20 2.54 8.56 2.31
C LEU A 20 3.58 9.67 2.59
N PRO A 21 3.22 10.71 3.37
CA PRO A 21 4.16 11.72 3.80
C PRO A 21 5.36 11.12 4.54
N CYS A 22 6.58 11.48 4.16
CA CYS A 22 7.78 11.06 4.87
C CYS A 22 8.03 11.93 6.10
N LYS A 23 9.05 11.58 6.91
CA LYS A 23 9.40 12.36 8.11
C LYS A 23 9.67 13.84 7.83
N HIS A 24 10.20 14.18 6.65
CA HIS A 24 10.48 15.57 6.27
C HIS A 24 9.20 16.33 5.94
N ASP A 25 8.25 15.68 5.26
CA ASP A 25 6.94 16.24 4.96
C ASP A 25 6.14 16.49 6.24
N VAL A 26 6.17 15.53 7.17
CA VAL A 26 5.50 15.66 8.48
C VAL A 26 5.99 16.88 9.26
N VAL A 27 7.30 17.15 9.28
CA VAL A 27 7.86 18.34 9.93
C VAL A 27 7.34 19.62 9.26
N VAL A 28 7.31 19.66 7.93
CA VAL A 28 6.79 20.81 7.17
C VAL A 28 5.30 21.02 7.41
N PHE A 29 4.51 19.94 7.48
CA PHE A 29 3.08 20.00 7.78
C PHE A 29 2.81 20.54 9.17
N MET A 30 3.55 20.08 10.18
CA MET A 30 3.46 20.60 11.55
C MET A 30 3.74 22.10 11.58
N TYR A 31 4.81 22.54 10.90
CA TYR A 31 5.15 23.96 10.81
C TYR A 31 4.06 24.80 10.11
N LYS A 32 3.48 24.26 9.02
CA LYS A 32 2.42 24.92 8.24
C LYS A 32 1.02 24.73 8.83
N ARG A 33 0.87 24.00 9.94
CA ARG A 33 -0.41 23.60 10.54
C ARG A 33 -1.36 22.93 9.55
N VAL A 34 -0.78 22.11 8.69
CA VAL A 34 -1.50 21.29 7.71
C VAL A 34 -1.66 19.88 8.27
N PHE A 35 -2.81 19.26 8.01
CA PHE A 35 -3.06 17.92 8.49
C PHE A 35 -2.46 16.89 7.52
N PRO A 36 -1.59 15.97 7.98
CA PRO A 36 -0.92 15.01 7.09
C PRO A 36 -1.88 14.11 6.31
N HIS A 37 -3.04 13.78 6.89
CA HIS A 37 -4.03 12.90 6.27
C HIS A 37 -4.62 13.48 5.00
N ASP A 38 -4.64 14.81 4.85
CA ASP A 38 -5.16 15.48 3.65
C ASP A 38 -4.22 15.33 2.45
N HIS A 39 -2.99 14.84 2.68
CA HIS A 39 -1.98 14.70 1.64
C HIS A 39 -1.49 13.25 1.49
N VAL A 40 -2.28 12.28 1.98
CA VAL A 40 -2.07 10.86 1.71
C VAL A 40 -2.71 10.50 0.37
N HIS A 41 -2.07 9.61 -0.40
CA HIS A 41 -2.59 9.13 -1.67
C HIS A 41 -3.96 8.44 -1.51
N TRP A 42 -4.83 8.57 -2.51
CA TRP A 42 -6.22 8.08 -2.46
C TRP A 42 -6.36 6.58 -2.15
N TYR A 43 -5.34 5.77 -2.47
CA TYR A 43 -5.29 4.33 -2.18
C TYR A 43 -5.48 3.98 -0.70
N TYR A 44 -5.20 4.91 0.21
CA TYR A 44 -5.34 4.69 1.66
C TYR A 44 -6.70 5.11 2.22
N THR A 45 -7.66 5.46 1.36
CA THR A 45 -9.01 5.85 1.77
C THR A 45 -9.91 4.63 2.01
N LYS A 46 -11.00 4.82 2.78
CA LYS A 46 -12.01 3.77 2.98
C LYS A 46 -12.72 3.44 1.67
N GLU A 47 -12.85 4.42 0.80
CA GLU A 47 -13.44 4.32 -0.53
C GLU A 47 -12.60 3.38 -1.40
N ALA A 48 -11.27 3.57 -1.42
CA ALA A 48 -10.34 2.65 -2.09
C ALA A 48 -10.39 1.23 -1.53
N LEU A 49 -10.48 1.09 -0.19
CA LEU A 49 -10.64 -0.21 0.45
C LEU A 49 -11.93 -0.91 0.00
N LYS A 50 -13.07 -0.22 0.06
CA LYS A 50 -14.36 -0.76 -0.38
C LYS A 50 -14.36 -1.11 -1.86
N LEU A 51 -13.71 -0.31 -2.71
CA LEU A 51 -13.60 -0.57 -4.14
C LEU A 51 -12.76 -1.83 -4.41
N THR A 52 -11.62 -1.96 -3.73
CA THR A 52 -10.72 -3.13 -3.82
C THR A 52 -11.44 -4.42 -3.45
N TYR A 53 -12.28 -4.38 -2.41
CA TYR A 53 -13.04 -5.53 -1.91
C TYR A 53 -14.53 -5.49 -2.31
N SER A 54 -14.86 -4.81 -3.42
CA SER A 54 -16.24 -4.74 -3.90
C SER A 54 -16.73 -6.06 -4.49
N GLY A 55 -15.80 -6.92 -4.92
CA GLY A 55 -16.09 -8.27 -5.36
C GLY A 55 -16.38 -9.23 -4.20
N ALA A 56 -17.06 -10.33 -4.51
CA ALA A 56 -17.27 -11.39 -3.54
C ALA A 56 -15.95 -12.09 -3.19
N ILE A 57 -15.59 -12.09 -1.90
CA ILE A 57 -14.50 -12.92 -1.37
C ILE A 57 -15.12 -14.26 -0.97
N ASN A 58 -14.85 -15.31 -1.75
CA ASN A 58 -15.31 -16.64 -1.40
C ASN A 58 -14.51 -17.17 -0.20
N PRO A 59 -15.17 -17.71 0.83
CA PRO A 59 -14.46 -18.32 1.94
C PRO A 59 -13.65 -19.51 1.43
N ILE A 60 -12.50 -19.74 2.06
CA ILE A 60 -11.76 -20.98 1.85
C ILE A 60 -12.69 -22.12 2.33
N PRO A 61 -12.91 -23.17 1.52
CA PRO A 61 -13.73 -24.30 1.92
C PRO A 61 -13.17 -24.97 3.20
N GLU A 62 -13.95 -25.83 3.87
CA GLU A 62 -13.40 -26.65 4.95
C GLU A 62 -12.34 -27.62 4.41
N GLU A 63 -11.40 -28.02 5.26
CA GLU A 63 -10.30 -28.93 4.91
C GLU A 63 -10.74 -30.19 4.13
N PRO A 64 -11.86 -30.87 4.45
CA PRO A 64 -12.32 -32.04 3.68
C PRO A 64 -12.74 -31.72 2.23
N ARG A 65 -12.98 -30.45 1.91
CA ARG A 65 -13.40 -29.97 0.59
C ARG A 65 -12.25 -29.34 -0.19
N TRP A 66 -11.03 -29.34 0.34
CA TRP A 66 -9.86 -28.81 -0.36
C TRP A 66 -9.49 -29.71 -1.55
N PRO A 67 -9.03 -29.13 -2.67
CA PRO A 67 -8.44 -29.93 -3.72
C PRO A 67 -7.22 -30.67 -3.17
N GLY A 68 -7.01 -31.90 -3.61
CA GLY A 68 -5.82 -32.67 -3.22
C GLY A 68 -4.55 -31.87 -3.54
N TYR A 69 -3.69 -31.70 -2.54
CA TYR A 69 -2.43 -30.98 -2.70
C TYR A 69 -1.48 -31.81 -3.57
N GLN A 70 -1.33 -31.44 -4.85
CA GLN A 70 -0.26 -31.97 -5.70
C GLN A 70 0.96 -31.08 -5.55
N CYS A 71 1.83 -31.44 -4.60
CA CYS A 71 3.16 -30.86 -4.53
C CYS A 71 3.91 -31.26 -5.81
N GLN A 72 4.13 -30.32 -6.72
CA GLN A 72 5.14 -30.54 -7.75
C GLN A 72 6.48 -30.44 -7.04
N HIS A 73 7.13 -31.58 -6.82
CA HIS A 73 8.53 -31.60 -6.43
C HIS A 73 9.31 -31.01 -7.60
N ILE A 74 9.66 -29.73 -7.50
CA ILE A 74 10.58 -29.10 -8.44
C ILE A 74 11.94 -29.62 -8.04
N ASP A 75 12.35 -30.73 -8.65
CA ASP A 75 13.73 -31.18 -8.56
C ASP A 75 14.62 -30.02 -9.02
N PRO A 76 15.66 -29.64 -8.25
CA PRO A 76 16.63 -28.68 -8.74
C PRO A 76 17.15 -29.19 -10.08
N GLN A 77 17.10 -28.33 -11.10
CA GLN A 77 17.75 -28.64 -12.37
C GLN A 77 19.21 -28.96 -12.05
N ASN A 78 19.65 -30.17 -12.39
CA ASN A 78 21.03 -30.61 -12.20
C ASN A 78 21.99 -29.50 -12.70
N VAL A 79 22.55 -28.75 -11.75
CA VAL A 79 23.67 -27.82 -11.97
C VAL A 79 24.94 -28.56 -11.65
#